data_AF-A0A9P5SBL0-F1
#
_entry.id   AF-A0A9P5SBL0-F1
#
_cell.length_a   1.000
_cell.length_b   1.000
_cell.length_c   1.000
_cell.angle_alpha   90.00
_cell.angle_beta   90.00
_cell.angle_gamma   90.00
#
_symmetry.space_group_name_H-M   'P 1'
#
loop_
_entity.id
_entity.type
_entity.pdbx_description
1 polymer ?
#
loop_
_entity_poly.entity_id
_entity_poly.type
_entity_poly.pdbx_seq_one_letter_code
_entity_poly.pdbx_strand_id
1 'polypeptide(L)'
;MILDTPGINNSVSDDETITKLVLRHSFNLVLIVISFWYPLTVELQLALEYYSKVLQGLHCNVAFLHTRVDYADHHSHNEDFYRNLKLRNLLLSRIFQDRGSTPEGKDRRHMVPKADEMEEHPSFTLDLRSDKGSIIHCLDRNTIREILYLAASNSPQRIDTSNENMEKIRAIPHPKTFTDSQRRKILESISEEDEKQKILSVPDDCLGRSY
;
A
#
# COMPACT_ATOMS: atom_id res chain seq x y z
N MET A 1 -12.44 -17.83 2.81
CA MET A 1 -12.56 -17.30 4.19
C MET A 1 -12.07 -15.88 4.17
N ILE A 2 -12.82 -14.93 4.76
CA ILE A 2 -12.35 -13.55 4.93
C ILE A 2 -11.86 -13.43 6.37
N LEU A 3 -10.65 -12.90 6.53
CA LEU A 3 -10.07 -12.61 7.83
C LEU A 3 -9.95 -11.09 7.95
N ASP A 4 -10.70 -10.52 8.88
CA ASP A 4 -10.59 -9.11 9.22
C ASP A 4 -9.53 -8.94 10.32
N THR A 5 -8.68 -7.92 10.19
CA THR A 5 -7.59 -7.65 11.12
C THR A 5 -7.80 -6.31 11.81
N PRO A 6 -7.31 -6.16 13.05
CA PRO A 6 -7.25 -4.84 13.68
C PRO A 6 -6.50 -3.83 12.80
N GLY A 7 -6.75 -2.54 13.03
CA GLY A 7 -6.07 -1.47 12.30
C GLY A 7 -4.57 -1.47 12.53
N ILE A 8 -3.82 -1.12 11.48
CA ILE A 8 -2.34 -1.09 11.41
C ILE A 8 -1.68 -0.22 12.51
N ASN A 9 -2.41 0.70 13.14
CA ASN A 9 -1.90 1.57 14.20
C ASN A 9 -2.17 1.04 15.62
N ASN A 10 -2.74 -0.16 15.78
CA ASN A 10 -3.13 -0.71 17.09
C ASN A 10 -1.95 -1.31 17.88
N SER A 11 -2.17 -1.65 19.15
CA SER A 11 -1.12 -2.07 20.11
C SER A 11 -0.23 -3.23 19.63
N VAL A 12 0.96 -3.34 20.21
CA VAL A 12 1.94 -4.41 19.89
C VAL A 12 1.36 -5.83 20.05
N SER A 13 0.37 -6.00 20.92
CA SER A 13 -0.40 -7.25 21.08
C SER A 13 -1.13 -7.68 19.82
N ASP A 14 -1.62 -6.71 19.05
CA ASP A 14 -2.43 -6.93 17.85
C ASP A 14 -1.50 -7.35 16.71
N ASP A 15 -0.28 -6.81 16.67
CA ASP A 15 0.76 -7.18 15.70
C ASP A 15 1.23 -8.64 15.88
N GLU A 16 1.34 -9.12 17.12
CA GLU A 16 1.64 -10.54 17.39
C GLU A 16 0.49 -11.46 16.93
N THR A 17 -0.74 -10.97 17.04
CA THR A 17 -1.94 -11.67 16.57
C THR A 17 -1.98 -11.73 15.04
N ILE A 18 -1.71 -10.62 14.36
CA ILE A 18 -1.60 -10.55 12.91
C ILE A 18 -0.50 -11.49 12.43
N THR A 19 0.67 -11.45 13.08
CA THR A 19 1.78 -12.37 12.77
C THR A 19 1.33 -13.82 12.91
N LYS A 20 0.73 -14.21 14.04
CA LYS A 20 0.23 -15.59 14.26
C LYS A 20 -0.83 -16.01 13.23
N LEU A 21 -1.74 -15.10 12.87
CA LEU A 21 -2.78 -15.35 11.87
C LEU A 21 -2.16 -15.58 10.50
N VAL A 22 -1.24 -14.70 10.13
CA VAL A 22 -0.53 -14.77 8.86
C VAL A 22 0.22 -16.10 8.75
N LEU A 23 0.93 -16.54 9.78
CA LEU A 23 1.71 -17.79 9.74
C LEU A 23 0.88 -19.08 9.65
N ARG A 24 -0.41 -19.04 9.97
CA ARG A 24 -1.26 -20.23 10.03
C ARG A 24 -2.08 -20.46 8.76
N HIS A 25 -2.13 -19.47 7.89
CA HIS A 25 -3.04 -19.47 6.75
C HIS A 25 -2.29 -19.16 5.45
N SER A 26 -2.74 -19.76 4.35
CA SER A 26 -2.38 -19.26 3.03
C SER A 26 -3.41 -18.24 2.61
N PHE A 27 -2.97 -17.18 1.92
CA PHE A 27 -3.85 -16.13 1.43
C PHE A 27 -3.77 -16.08 -0.09
N ASN A 28 -4.94 -16.02 -0.72
CA ASN A 28 -5.02 -15.74 -2.15
C ASN A 28 -4.82 -14.25 -2.45
N LEU A 29 -5.26 -13.39 -1.51
CA LEU A 29 -5.20 -11.95 -1.62
C LEU A 29 -5.10 -11.31 -0.23
N VAL A 30 -4.21 -10.33 -0.10
CA VAL A 30 -4.17 -9.40 1.02
C VAL A 30 -4.70 -8.06 0.51
N LEU A 31 -5.80 -7.59 1.09
CA LEU A 31 -6.43 -6.34 0.72
C LEU A 31 -6.10 -5.27 1.75
N ILE A 32 -5.39 -4.22 1.32
CA ILE A 32 -5.01 -3.11 2.19
C ILE A 32 -6.03 -1.99 2.02
N VAL A 33 -6.80 -1.74 3.07
CA VAL A 33 -7.90 -0.76 3.07
C VAL A 33 -7.40 0.59 3.56
N ILE A 34 -7.55 1.63 2.73
CA ILE A 34 -7.02 2.97 2.99
C ILE A 34 -8.12 3.99 2.70
N SER A 35 -8.26 5.00 3.55
CA SER A 35 -9.15 6.13 3.26
C SER A 35 -8.49 7.08 2.26
N PHE A 36 -9.19 7.41 1.18
CA PHE A 36 -8.67 8.28 0.13
C PHE A 36 -8.37 9.71 0.63
N TRP A 37 -9.25 10.26 1.46
CA TRP A 37 -9.15 11.65 1.92
C TRP A 37 -8.16 11.88 3.05
N TYR A 38 -7.75 10.82 3.76
CA TYR A 38 -6.77 10.98 4.82
C TYR A 38 -5.35 10.98 4.25
N PRO A 39 -4.50 11.95 4.60
CA PRO A 39 -3.12 11.93 4.18
C PRO A 39 -2.42 10.67 4.70
N LEU A 40 -1.43 10.19 3.96
CA LEU A 40 -0.52 9.16 4.47
C LEU A 40 0.36 9.82 5.52
N THR A 41 0.01 9.65 6.79
CA THR A 41 0.86 10.14 7.88
C THR A 41 2.14 9.33 7.90
N VAL A 42 3.17 9.90 8.51
CA VAL A 42 4.48 9.24 8.69
C VAL A 42 4.31 7.91 9.41
N GLU A 43 3.47 7.86 10.44
CA GLU A 43 3.19 6.64 11.20
C GLU A 43 2.57 5.57 10.31
N LEU A 44 1.62 5.94 9.46
CA LEU A 44 0.98 5.02 8.53
C LEU A 44 1.97 4.53 7.47
N GLN A 45 2.82 5.41 6.94
CA GLN A 45 3.86 5.02 5.97
C GLN A 45 4.87 4.05 6.59
N LEU A 46 5.38 4.35 7.79
CA LEU A 46 6.28 3.44 8.51
C LEU A 46 5.65 2.08 8.77
N ALA A 47 4.36 2.05 9.10
CA ALA A 47 3.65 0.82 9.33
C ALA A 47 3.45 0.04 8.01
N LEU A 48 3.09 0.70 6.91
CA LEU A 48 3.00 0.07 5.60
C LEU A 48 4.36 -0.50 5.14
N GLU A 49 5.47 0.20 5.39
CA GLU A 49 6.83 -0.31 5.11
C GLU A 49 7.21 -1.51 5.98
N TYR A 50 6.77 -1.53 7.23
CA TYR A 50 6.94 -2.69 8.09
C TYR A 50 6.17 -3.89 7.52
N TYR A 51 4.88 -3.71 7.23
CA TYR A 51 4.02 -4.76 6.70
C TYR A 51 4.44 -5.20 5.30
N SER A 52 4.99 -4.32 4.46
CA SER A 52 5.49 -4.74 3.15
C SER A 52 6.67 -5.70 3.27
N LYS A 53 7.61 -5.44 4.19
CA LYS A 53 8.72 -6.37 4.47
C LYS A 53 8.24 -7.70 5.04
N VAL A 54 7.25 -7.66 5.94
CA VAL A 54 6.64 -8.87 6.49
C VAL A 54 5.97 -9.67 5.37
N LEU A 55 5.09 -9.06 4.58
CA LEU A 55 4.33 -9.71 3.49
C LEU A 55 5.20 -10.15 2.32
N GLN A 56 6.30 -9.45 2.04
CA GLN A 56 7.26 -9.85 1.02
C GLN A 56 7.95 -11.16 1.37
N GLY A 57 8.31 -11.37 2.65
CA GLY A 57 8.78 -12.68 3.14
C GLY A 57 7.73 -13.79 3.01
N LEU A 58 6.49 -13.44 2.68
CA LEU A 58 5.34 -14.35 2.60
C LEU A 58 4.83 -14.52 1.17
N HIS A 59 5.46 -13.85 0.20
CA HIS A 59 5.12 -13.89 -1.23
C HIS A 59 3.63 -13.66 -1.53
N CYS A 60 2.95 -12.81 -0.76
CA CYS A 60 1.50 -12.62 -0.88
C CYS A 60 1.09 -11.73 -2.05
N ASN A 61 -0.06 -12.00 -2.66
CA ASN A 61 -0.67 -11.09 -3.63
C ASN A 61 -1.33 -9.93 -2.87
N VAL A 62 -1.00 -8.70 -3.24
CA VAL A 62 -1.50 -7.48 -2.56
C VAL A 62 -2.40 -6.68 -3.52
N ALA A 63 -3.46 -6.09 -2.98
CA ALA A 63 -4.28 -5.08 -3.65
C ALA A 63 -4.67 -3.96 -2.69
N PHE A 64 -5.02 -2.80 -3.23
CA PHE A 64 -5.43 -1.63 -2.46
C PHE A 64 -6.92 -1.33 -2.61
N LEU A 65 -7.59 -1.01 -1.50
CA LEU A 65 -8.98 -0.53 -1.50
C LEU A 65 -9.02 0.90 -0.96
N HIS A 66 -9.33 1.86 -1.84
CA HIS A 66 -9.52 3.26 -1.50
C HIS A 66 -10.97 3.51 -1.08
N THR A 67 -11.18 3.78 0.19
CA THR A 67 -12.50 4.05 0.77
C THR A 67 -12.80 5.53 0.85
N ARG A 68 -14.10 5.86 1.03
CA ARG A 68 -14.63 7.23 1.11
C ARG A 68 -14.43 8.03 -0.18
N VAL A 69 -14.26 7.36 -1.31
CA VAL A 69 -14.24 8.01 -2.62
C VAL A 69 -15.65 8.53 -2.94
N ASP A 70 -15.81 9.83 -3.17
CA ASP A 70 -17.13 10.37 -3.52
C ASP A 70 -17.55 9.86 -4.89
N TYR A 71 -18.74 9.25 -4.97
CA TYR A 71 -19.32 8.80 -6.22
C TYR A 71 -19.37 9.93 -7.27
N ALA A 72 -19.70 11.17 -6.87
CA ALA A 72 -19.81 12.30 -7.78
C ALA A 72 -18.46 12.65 -8.44
N ASP A 73 -17.37 12.61 -7.68
CA ASP A 73 -16.01 12.89 -8.19
C ASP A 73 -15.56 11.82 -9.18
N HIS A 74 -15.90 10.56 -8.92
CA HIS A 74 -15.55 9.47 -9.83
C HIS A 74 -16.38 9.46 -11.12
N HIS A 75 -17.61 10.01 -11.16
CA HIS A 75 -18.42 10.02 -12.39
C HIS A 75 -18.31 11.31 -13.21
N SER A 76 -17.83 12.39 -12.60
CA SER A 76 -17.72 13.70 -13.26
C SER A 76 -16.50 13.84 -14.19
N HIS A 77 -15.74 12.76 -14.45
CA HIS A 77 -14.46 12.82 -15.16
C HIS A 77 -13.51 13.84 -14.50
N ASN A 78 -13.54 13.92 -13.17
CA ASN A 78 -12.68 14.83 -12.42
C ASN A 78 -11.21 14.37 -12.57
N GLU A 79 -10.48 15.01 -13.49
CA GLU A 79 -9.10 14.65 -13.82
C GLU A 79 -8.17 14.73 -12.60
N ASP A 80 -8.40 15.71 -11.72
CA ASP A 80 -7.61 15.87 -10.50
C ASP A 80 -7.85 14.71 -9.53
N PHE A 81 -9.09 14.25 -9.41
CA PHE A 81 -9.41 13.07 -8.60
C PHE A 81 -8.66 11.84 -9.12
N TYR A 82 -8.74 11.55 -10.41
CA TYR A 82 -8.06 10.39 -11.02
C TYR A 82 -6.54 10.49 -10.92
N ARG A 83 -5.99 11.69 -11.13
CA ARG A 83 -4.55 11.95 -10.98
C ARG A 83 -4.11 11.67 -9.54
N ASN A 84 -4.83 12.17 -8.55
CA ASN A 84 -4.52 11.96 -7.13
C ASN A 84 -4.66 10.48 -6.73
N LEU A 85 -5.69 9.79 -7.21
CA LEU A 85 -5.86 8.36 -6.98
C LEU A 85 -4.71 7.55 -7.57
N LYS A 86 -4.33 7.85 -8.81
CA LYS A 86 -3.20 7.19 -9.48
C LYS A 86 -1.88 7.44 -8.73
N LEU A 87 -1.57 8.69 -8.38
CA LEU A 87 -0.35 9.01 -7.62
C LEU A 87 -0.32 8.29 -6.27
N ARG A 88 -1.46 8.21 -5.59
CA ARG A 88 -1.56 7.49 -4.32
C ARG A 88 -1.35 5.98 -4.51
N ASN A 89 -1.96 5.38 -5.52
CA ASN A 89 -1.79 3.96 -5.82
C ASN A 89 -0.34 3.63 -6.20
N LEU A 90 0.30 4.51 -6.98
CA LEU A 90 1.70 4.43 -7.35
C LEU A 90 2.57 4.42 -6.07
N LEU A 91 2.40 5.41 -5.20
CA LEU A 91 3.18 5.51 -3.96
C LEU A 91 3.01 4.26 -3.07
N LEU A 92 1.78 3.76 -2.93
CA LEU A 92 1.53 2.53 -2.19
C LEU A 92 2.17 1.32 -2.87
N SER A 93 2.02 1.17 -4.18
CA SER A 93 2.63 0.08 -4.94
C SER A 93 4.15 0.07 -4.76
N ARG A 94 4.79 1.23 -4.71
CA ARG A 94 6.24 1.36 -4.47
C ARG A 94 6.67 0.86 -3.09
N ILE A 95 5.82 0.97 -2.07
CA ILE A 95 6.10 0.44 -0.73
C ILE A 95 6.07 -1.10 -0.73
N PHE A 96 5.17 -1.68 -1.53
CA PHE A 96 4.93 -3.12 -1.60
C PHE A 96 5.66 -3.85 -2.74
N GLN A 97 6.32 -3.10 -3.62
CA GLN A 97 7.17 -3.70 -4.65
C GLN A 97 8.39 -4.39 -4.04
N ASP A 98 8.67 -5.57 -4.59
CA ASP A 98 9.71 -6.49 -4.16
C ASP A 98 11.10 -5.84 -4.25
N ARG A 99 11.56 -5.22 -3.15
CA ARG A 99 12.95 -4.73 -2.99
C ARG A 99 13.95 -5.87 -2.72
N GLY A 100 13.51 -7.12 -2.73
CA GLY A 100 14.19 -8.27 -2.12
C GLY A 100 14.93 -9.17 -3.10
N SER A 101 14.76 -8.96 -4.40
CA SER A 101 15.45 -9.70 -5.46
C SER A 101 16.76 -9.03 -5.91
N THR A 102 17.26 -8.00 -5.21
CA THR A 102 18.65 -7.56 -5.41
C THR A 102 19.57 -8.35 -4.49
N PRO A 103 20.51 -9.15 -5.05
CA PRO A 103 21.47 -9.89 -4.25
C PRO A 103 22.25 -8.92 -3.36
N GLU A 104 22.39 -9.31 -2.10
CA GLU A 104 23.13 -8.58 -1.07
C GLU A 104 24.48 -8.11 -1.62
N GLY A 105 24.69 -6.79 -1.73
CA GLY A 105 26.03 -6.24 -1.99
C GLY A 105 26.16 -5.10 -2.99
N LYS A 106 25.09 -4.63 -3.66
CA LYS A 106 25.16 -3.38 -4.46
C LYS A 106 24.46 -2.23 -3.76
N ASP A 107 25.19 -1.11 -3.65
CA ASP A 107 24.81 0.15 -3.00
C ASP A 107 23.34 0.52 -3.27
N ARG A 108 22.50 0.42 -2.24
CA ARG A 108 21.04 0.60 -2.26
C ARG A 108 20.57 2.05 -2.48
N ARG A 109 21.47 2.98 -2.82
CA ARG A 109 21.16 4.42 -2.83
C ARG A 109 20.65 4.95 -4.17
N HIS A 110 20.76 4.22 -5.28
CA HIS A 110 20.64 4.85 -6.62
C HIS A 110 19.78 4.15 -7.68
N MET A 111 18.97 3.14 -7.34
CA MET A 111 17.95 2.65 -8.31
C MET A 111 16.55 2.86 -7.74
N VAL A 112 16.06 4.10 -7.91
CA VAL A 112 14.63 4.33 -7.96
C VAL A 112 14.20 3.80 -9.33
N PRO A 113 13.32 2.78 -9.42
CA PRO A 113 12.75 2.36 -10.69
C PRO A 113 12.18 3.58 -11.39
N LYS A 114 12.42 3.73 -12.71
CA LYS A 114 11.77 4.79 -13.46
C LYS A 114 10.25 4.61 -13.32
N ALA A 115 9.50 5.71 -13.24
CA ALA A 115 8.04 5.65 -13.07
C ALA A 115 7.35 4.76 -14.12
N ASP A 116 7.94 4.64 -15.32
CA ASP A 116 7.44 3.84 -16.43
C ASP A 116 7.71 2.33 -16.30
N GLU A 117 8.59 1.91 -15.39
CA GLU A 117 8.95 0.49 -15.13
C GLU A 117 8.17 -0.10 -13.95
N MET A 118 7.31 0.71 -13.32
CA MET A 118 6.68 0.36 -12.06
C MET A 118 5.31 -0.30 -12.30
N GLU A 119 5.22 -1.61 -12.07
CA GLU A 119 3.94 -2.32 -12.12
C GLU A 119 3.07 -1.91 -10.91
N GLU A 120 1.92 -1.28 -11.20
CA GLU A 120 0.95 -0.91 -10.19
C GLU A 120 0.23 -2.16 -9.66
N HIS A 121 0.09 -2.25 -8.34
CA HIS A 121 -0.78 -3.27 -7.77
C HIS A 121 -2.24 -2.95 -8.11
N PRO A 122 -3.11 -3.97 -8.21
CA PRO A 122 -4.54 -3.77 -8.38
C PRO A 122 -5.10 -2.83 -7.32
N SER A 123 -5.90 -1.85 -7.75
CA SER A 123 -6.56 -0.91 -6.86
C SER A 123 -8.04 -0.80 -7.16
N PHE A 124 -8.80 -0.61 -6.09
CA PHE A 124 -10.26 -0.56 -6.09
C PHE A 124 -10.73 0.68 -5.34
N THR A 125 -11.93 1.17 -5.65
CA THR A 125 -12.54 2.30 -4.93
C THR A 125 -13.89 1.91 -4.35
N LEU A 126 -14.18 2.41 -3.15
CA LEU A 126 -15.45 2.19 -2.47
C LEU A 126 -15.97 3.49 -1.87
N ASP A 127 -17.19 3.85 -2.23
CA ASP A 127 -17.91 4.94 -1.57
C ASP A 127 -18.52 4.41 -0.26
N LEU A 128 -17.91 4.82 0.85
CA LEU A 128 -18.36 4.53 2.21
C LEU A 128 -18.67 5.86 2.93
N ARG A 129 -19.60 6.65 2.39
CA ARG A 129 -20.18 7.76 3.16
C ARG A 129 -21.16 7.23 4.20
N SER A 130 -21.09 7.77 5.41
CA SER A 130 -21.88 7.34 6.58
C SER A 130 -23.35 7.78 6.52
N ASP A 131 -23.73 8.61 5.55
CA ASP A 131 -25.05 9.25 5.43
C ASP A 131 -25.94 8.65 4.33
N LYS A 132 -25.39 7.82 3.45
CA LYS A 132 -26.13 7.12 2.38
C LYS A 132 -25.92 5.62 2.53
N GLY A 133 -26.91 4.81 2.17
CA GLY A 133 -26.85 3.35 2.23
C GLY A 133 -25.70 2.79 1.38
N SER A 134 -24.51 2.75 1.96
CA SER A 134 -23.22 2.39 1.36
C SER A 134 -23.23 1.01 0.71
N ILE A 135 -24.10 0.12 1.20
CA ILE A 135 -24.33 -1.22 0.66
C ILE A 135 -24.84 -1.18 -0.80
N ILE A 136 -25.71 -0.24 -1.16
CA ILE A 136 -26.29 -0.18 -2.51
C ILE A 136 -25.23 0.23 -3.54
N HIS A 137 -24.41 1.24 -3.22
CA HIS A 137 -23.33 1.69 -4.11
C HIS A 137 -22.19 0.66 -4.26
N CYS A 138 -21.91 -0.13 -3.20
CA CYS A 138 -20.97 -1.25 -3.28
C CYS A 138 -21.44 -2.34 -4.27
N LEU A 139 -22.74 -2.59 -4.33
CA LEU A 139 -23.35 -3.57 -5.23
C LEU A 139 -23.38 -3.08 -6.68
N ASP A 140 -23.66 -1.79 -6.90
CA ASP A 140 -23.76 -1.21 -8.24
C ASP A 140 -22.42 -1.21 -9.00
N ARG A 141 -21.30 -1.00 -8.30
CA ARG A 141 -19.96 -0.99 -8.93
C ARG A 141 -19.33 -2.35 -9.11
N ASN A 142 -19.96 -3.42 -8.64
CA ASN A 142 -19.37 -4.77 -8.62
C ASN A 142 -17.98 -4.84 -7.98
N THR A 143 -17.52 -3.84 -7.23
CA THR A 143 -16.16 -3.78 -6.67
C THR A 143 -15.89 -4.98 -5.77
N ILE A 144 -16.87 -5.38 -4.95
CA ILE A 144 -16.76 -6.60 -4.13
C ILE A 144 -16.62 -7.84 -5.03
N ARG A 145 -17.36 -7.91 -6.14
CA ARG A 145 -17.25 -9.02 -7.10
C ARG A 145 -15.86 -9.05 -7.74
N GLU A 146 -15.32 -7.90 -8.14
CA GLU A 146 -13.98 -7.81 -8.73
C GLU A 146 -12.89 -8.23 -7.74
N ILE A 147 -12.97 -7.76 -6.49
CA ILE A 147 -12.06 -8.18 -5.41
C ILE A 147 -12.14 -9.70 -5.20
N LEU A 148 -13.36 -10.26 -5.11
CA LEU A 148 -13.56 -11.69 -4.94
C LEU A 148 -13.09 -12.49 -6.15
N TYR A 149 -13.27 -11.97 -7.37
CA TYR A 149 -12.78 -12.58 -8.60
C TYR A 149 -11.25 -12.60 -8.64
N LEU A 150 -10.61 -11.49 -8.27
CA LEU A 150 -9.15 -11.41 -8.15
C LEU A 150 -8.64 -12.42 -7.11
N ALA A 151 -9.27 -12.49 -5.94
CA ALA A 151 -8.92 -13.46 -4.91
C ALA A 151 -9.12 -14.92 -5.38
N ALA A 152 -10.18 -15.22 -6.14
CA ALA A 152 -10.41 -16.56 -6.67
C ALA A 152 -9.46 -16.93 -7.81
N SER A 153 -9.01 -15.95 -8.60
CA SER A 153 -8.11 -16.16 -9.73
C SER A 153 -6.65 -16.34 -9.30
N ASN A 154 -6.29 -15.79 -8.13
CA ASN A 154 -4.96 -15.94 -7.57
C ASN A 154 -4.76 -17.32 -6.95
N SER A 155 -3.60 -17.95 -7.23
CA SER A 155 -3.18 -19.14 -6.49
C SER A 155 -2.90 -18.78 -5.02
N PRO A 156 -3.35 -19.60 -4.04
CA PRO A 156 -2.98 -19.42 -2.65
C PRO A 156 -1.46 -19.41 -2.54
N GLN A 157 -0.90 -18.30 -2.05
CA GLN A 157 0.53 -18.21 -1.84
C GLN A 157 0.85 -18.96 -0.55
N ARG A 158 1.65 -20.02 -0.68
CA ARG A 158 2.08 -20.81 0.47
C ARG A 158 3.16 -20.02 1.17
N ILE A 159 2.84 -19.56 2.36
CA ILE A 159 3.77 -18.85 3.22
C ILE A 159 4.95 -19.77 3.54
N ASP A 160 6.17 -19.26 3.33
CA ASP A 160 7.37 -19.93 3.80
C ASP A 160 7.44 -19.83 5.32
N THR A 161 7.04 -20.90 6.00
CA THR A 161 7.12 -21.02 7.46
C THR A 161 8.45 -21.63 7.91
N SER A 162 9.49 -21.65 7.06
CA SER A 162 10.83 -22.09 7.46
C SER A 162 11.35 -21.26 8.64
N ASN A 163 12.12 -21.88 9.53
CA ASN A 163 12.68 -21.17 10.69
C ASN A 163 13.54 -19.97 10.26
N GLU A 164 14.26 -20.08 9.14
CA GLU A 164 15.06 -19.00 8.58
C GLU A 164 14.21 -17.79 8.18
N ASN A 165 13.13 -18.00 7.42
CA ASN A 165 12.22 -16.91 7.06
C ASN A 165 11.51 -16.34 8.29
N MET A 166 11.18 -17.19 9.27
CA MET A 166 10.60 -16.76 10.53
C MET A 166 11.53 -15.86 11.35
N GLU A 167 12.81 -16.21 11.42
CA GLU A 167 13.83 -15.39 12.08
C GLU A 167 14.03 -14.07 11.33
N LYS A 168 14.03 -14.11 10.00
CA LYS A 168 14.09 -12.91 9.16
C LYS A 168 12.92 -11.97 9.43
N ILE A 169 11.68 -12.48 9.49
CA ILE A 169 10.49 -11.68 9.80
C ILE A 169 10.57 -11.10 11.21
N ARG A 170 10.97 -11.90 12.21
CA ARG A 170 11.12 -11.45 13.61
C ARG A 170 12.21 -10.41 13.79
N ALA A 171 13.23 -10.41 12.93
CA ALA A 171 14.30 -9.42 12.95
C ALA A 171 13.87 -8.07 12.37
N ILE A 172 12.71 -7.97 11.71
CA ILE A 172 12.19 -6.69 11.21
C ILE A 172 11.74 -5.84 12.41
N PRO A 173 12.39 -4.69 12.66
CA PRO A 173 12.05 -3.87 13.82
C PRO A 173 10.69 -3.18 13.61
N HIS A 174 9.84 -3.23 14.64
CA HIS A 174 8.52 -2.64 14.57
C HIS A 174 8.59 -1.10 14.68
N PRO A 175 7.80 -0.31 13.92
CA PRO A 175 7.86 1.16 13.98
C PRO A 175 7.63 1.74 15.38
N LYS A 176 6.84 1.06 16.21
CA LYS A 176 6.60 1.49 17.60
C LYS A 176 7.83 1.36 18.51
N THR A 177 8.79 0.51 18.17
CA THR A 177 10.04 0.36 18.91
C THR A 177 11.14 1.30 18.40
N PHE A 178 10.86 2.12 17.38
CA PHE A 178 11.84 3.07 16.86
C PHE A 178 12.09 4.20 17.85
N THR A 179 13.36 4.49 18.10
CA THR A 179 13.78 5.68 18.83
C THR A 179 13.48 6.95 18.02
N ASP A 180 13.42 8.10 18.69
CA ASP A 180 13.22 9.40 18.02
C ASP A 180 14.30 9.71 16.98
N SER A 181 15.52 9.20 17.19
CA SER A 181 16.61 9.36 16.23
C SER A 181 16.43 8.48 15.00
N GLN A 182 15.91 7.26 15.15
CA GLN A 182 15.57 6.38 14.03
C GLN A 182 14.39 6.95 13.23
N ARG A 183 13.35 7.43 13.93
CA ARG A 183 12.19 8.10 13.30
C ARG A 183 12.62 9.31 12.47
N ARG A 184 13.50 10.17 13.02
CA ARG A 184 14.04 11.33 12.31
C ARG A 184 14.82 10.96 11.05
N LYS A 185 15.70 9.96 11.11
CA LYS A 185 16.45 9.51 9.93
C LYS A 185 15.54 8.99 8.82
N ILE A 186 14.48 8.27 9.18
CA ILE A 186 13.52 7.77 8.20
C ILE A 186 12.71 8.92 7.62
N LEU A 187 12.25 9.86 8.46
CA LEU A 187 11.59 11.08 8.03
C LEU A 187 12.42 11.90 7.03
N GLU A 188 13.71 12.07 7.31
CA GLU A 188 14.65 12.75 6.41
C GLU A 188 14.73 12.02 5.06
N SER A 189 14.82 10.69 5.06
CA SER A 189 14.85 9.91 3.82
C SER A 189 13.55 9.96 3.02
N ILE A 190 12.39 10.05 3.70
CA ILE A 190 11.09 10.18 3.05
C ILE A 190 10.95 11.58 2.43
N SER A 191 11.32 12.62 3.17
CA SER A 191 11.27 14.01 2.68
C SER A 191 12.16 14.23 1.46
N GLU A 192 13.35 13.63 1.43
CA GLU A 192 14.25 13.70 0.25
C GLU A 192 13.68 12.97 -0.96
N GLU A 193 12.88 11.91 -0.78
CA GLU A 193 12.20 11.22 -1.87
C GLU A 193 11.00 12.04 -2.38
N ASP A 194 10.20 12.64 -1.49
CA ASP A 194 9.06 13.48 -1.86
C ASP A 194 9.50 14.74 -2.64
N GLU A 195 10.62 15.36 -2.25
CA GLU A 195 11.19 16.49 -3.00
C GLU A 195 11.67 16.09 -4.40
N LYS A 196 12.33 14.93 -4.54
CA LYS A 196 12.77 14.40 -5.84
C LYS A 196 11.57 14.07 -6.75
N GLN A 197 10.47 13.60 -6.17
CA GLN A 197 9.24 13.32 -6.90
C GLN A 197 8.54 14.60 -7.36
N LYS A 198 8.54 15.65 -6.54
CA LYS A 198 8.04 16.98 -6.95
C LYS A 198 8.78 17.49 -8.19
N ILE A 199 10.10 17.30 -8.25
CA ILE A 199 10.97 17.67 -9.38
C ILE A 199 10.69 16.83 -10.64
N LEU A 200 10.32 15.55 -10.50
CA LEU A 200 9.98 14.66 -11.62
C LEU A 200 8.54 14.81 -12.14
N SER A 201 7.68 15.52 -11.39
CA SER A 201 6.25 15.71 -11.71
C SER A 201 5.93 17.01 -12.46
N VAL A 202 6.93 17.79 -12.87
CA VAL A 202 6.75 19.01 -13.68
C VAL A 202 7.15 18.75 -15.13
N PRO A 203 6.21 18.59 -16.06
CA PRO A 203 6.47 18.99 -17.44
C PRO A 203 6.44 20.52 -17.46
N ASP A 204 7.61 21.13 -17.56
CA ASP A 204 7.76 22.49 -18.08
C ASP A 204 7.24 22.48 -19.52
N ASP A 205 5.93 22.69 -19.72
CA ASP A 205 5.34 23.14 -20.98
C ASP A 205 3.81 23.27 -20.83
N CYS A 206 3.35 24.34 -20.17
CA CYS A 206 1.98 24.87 -20.34
C CYS A 206 1.85 26.36 -19.93
N LEU A 207 2.94 27.12 -19.90
CA LEU A 207 2.91 28.59 -19.83
C LEU A 207 3.42 29.16 -21.15
N GLY A 208 2.63 28.97 -22.20
CA GLY A 208 3.02 29.46 -23.52
C GLY A 208 1.96 29.22 -24.57
N ARG A 209 0.84 29.94 -24.48
CA ARG A 209 0.06 30.42 -25.63
C ARG A 209 -0.96 31.44 -25.18
N SER A 210 -0.51 32.68 -25.10
CA SER A 210 -1.32 33.83 -25.49
C SER A 210 -1.73 33.63 -26.94
N TYR A 211 -3.02 33.72 -27.25
CA TYR A 211 -3.63 34.55 -28.30
C TYR A 211 -5.15 34.46 -28.16
#